data_AF-A0A6V7KUB4-F1
#
_entry.id   AF-A0A6V7KUB4-F1
#
_cell.length_a   1.000
_cell.length_b   1.000
_cell.length_c   1.000
_cell.angle_alpha   90.00
_cell.angle_beta   90.00
_cell.angle_gamma   90.00
#
_symmetry.space_group_name_H-M   'P 1'
#
loop_
_entity.id
_entity.type
_entity.pdbx_description
1 polymer ?
#
loop_
_entity_poly.entity_id
_entity_poly.type
_entity_poly.pdbx_seq_one_letter_code
_entity_poly.pdbx_strand_id
1 'polypeptide(L)'
;FATSRYKEPTGNNTSNVFMHLTNYAVNKHSRLYVVDEESGSKRKISTLNKSLEANGVDINELWRKIDDIVVKTILAAYPILKHSYHTCFPTHDLTYACFEILGFDILIDWKLKPYLLE
;
A
#
# COMPACT_ATOMS: atom_id res chain seq x y z
N PHE A 1 10.08 0.53 4.00
CA PHE A 1 10.25 1.33 5.24
C PHE A 1 11.20 2.48 4.95
N ALA A 2 10.86 3.66 5.48
CA ALA A 2 11.78 4.80 5.51
C ALA A 2 13.05 4.44 6.31
N THR A 3 14.19 4.98 5.91
CA THR A 3 15.51 4.63 6.47
C THR A 3 15.99 5.60 7.54
N SER A 4 15.40 6.80 7.60
CA SER A 4 15.58 7.71 8.73
C SER A 4 14.46 7.51 9.75
N ARG A 5 14.80 7.59 11.04
CA ARG A 5 13.81 7.53 12.13
C ARG A 5 12.82 8.68 11.98
N TYR A 6 11.53 8.35 11.98
CA TYR A 6 10.46 9.33 11.83
C TYR A 6 10.47 10.38 12.95
N LYS A 7 10.21 11.63 12.56
CA LYS A 7 9.89 12.77 13.44
C LYS A 7 8.74 13.53 12.79
N GLU A 8 7.90 14.16 13.61
CA GLU A 8 6.82 15.00 13.09
C GLU A 8 7.38 16.10 12.18
N PRO A 9 6.69 16.43 11.06
CA PRO A 9 7.14 17.47 10.15
C PRO A 9 7.30 18.83 10.85
N THR A 10 8.45 19.46 10.61
CA THR A 10 8.82 20.79 11.07
C THR A 10 9.46 21.53 9.90
N GLY A 11 9.62 22.86 9.99
CA GLY A 11 10.28 23.64 8.94
C GLY A 11 11.70 23.15 8.56
N ASN A 12 12.35 22.35 9.42
CA ASN A 12 13.73 21.92 9.26
C ASN A 12 13.89 20.46 8.80
N ASN A 13 12.83 19.64 8.75
CA ASN A 13 12.95 18.22 8.41
C ASN A 13 12.12 17.78 7.20
N THR A 14 11.27 18.65 6.66
CA THR A 14 10.42 18.39 5.49
C THR A 14 11.20 18.03 4.23
N SER A 15 12.44 18.52 4.10
CA SER A 15 13.34 18.17 3.00
C SER A 15 13.97 16.78 3.12
N ASN A 16 13.86 16.11 4.28
CA ASN A 16 14.41 14.77 4.47
C ASN A 16 13.48 13.69 3.88
N VAL A 17 13.66 13.44 2.59
CA VAL A 17 12.90 12.43 1.83
C VAL A 17 13.06 11.02 2.39
N PHE A 18 14.19 10.68 3.02
CA PHE A 18 14.42 9.36 3.62
C PHE A 18 13.65 9.14 4.94
N MET A 19 13.01 10.20 5.48
CA MET A 19 12.16 10.16 6.66
C MET A 19 10.68 10.10 6.29
N HIS A 20 10.28 10.90 5.30
CA HIS A 20 8.87 11.13 4.98
C HIS A 20 8.37 10.30 3.80
N LEU A 21 9.26 9.79 2.95
CA LEU A 21 8.90 8.89 1.85
C LEU A 21 9.31 7.46 2.15
N THR A 22 8.41 6.53 1.86
CA THR A 22 8.61 5.08 2.05
C THR A 22 8.97 4.36 0.75
N ASN A 23 8.92 5.05 -0.40
CA ASN A 23 9.21 4.47 -1.70
C ASN A 23 10.58 3.80 -1.71
N TYR A 24 10.63 2.58 -2.24
CA TYR A 24 11.87 1.83 -2.38
C TYR A 24 12.89 2.56 -3.25
N ALA A 25 12.43 3.19 -4.35
CA ALA A 25 13.28 3.91 -5.28
C ALA A 25 14.10 5.03 -4.60
N VAL A 26 13.53 5.67 -3.57
CA VAL A 26 14.23 6.67 -2.75
C VAL A 26 15.13 5.97 -1.74
N ASN A 27 14.56 5.13 -0.89
CA ASN A 27 15.26 4.60 0.28
C ASN A 27 16.41 3.65 -0.04
N LYS A 28 16.41 2.96 -1.20
CA LYS A 28 17.51 2.07 -1.60
C LYS A 28 18.87 2.78 -1.72
N HIS A 29 18.88 4.09 -1.90
CA HIS A 29 20.09 4.91 -1.97
C HIS A 29 20.57 5.44 -0.62
N SER A 30 19.79 5.22 0.45
CA SER A 30 20.20 5.59 1.80
C SER A 30 21.31 4.68 2.30
N ARG A 31 22.32 5.27 2.96
CA ARG A 31 23.37 4.50 3.65
C ARG A 31 22.84 3.66 4.81
N LEU A 32 21.63 3.97 5.29
CA LEU A 32 20.94 3.27 6.37
C LEU A 32 19.96 2.20 5.86
N TYR A 33 19.96 1.91 4.55
CA TYR A 33 19.12 0.86 4.00
C TYR A 33 19.61 -0.52 4.44
N VAL A 34 18.76 -1.26 5.15
CA VAL A 34 19.06 -2.60 5.65
C VAL A 34 18.43 -3.65 4.73
N VAL A 35 19.26 -4.55 4.19
CA VAL A 35 18.81 -5.72 3.43
C VAL A 35 18.72 -6.91 4.40
N ASP A 36 17.51 -7.20 4.87
CA ASP A 36 17.22 -8.33 5.74
C ASP A 36 15.75 -8.73 5.63
N GLU A 37 15.42 -10.02 5.75
CA GLU A 37 14.03 -10.49 5.57
C GLU A 37 13.11 -10.17 6.75
N GLU A 38 13.64 -10.10 7.98
CA GLU A 38 12.85 -9.93 9.20
C GLU A 38 12.88 -8.49 9.72
N SER A 39 14.04 -7.85 9.65
CA SER A 39 14.36 -6.54 10.19
C SER A 39 14.70 -5.49 9.13
N GLY A 40 14.74 -5.86 7.85
CA GLY A 40 15.19 -4.99 6.77
C GLY A 40 14.23 -3.83 6.44
N SER A 41 14.71 -2.92 5.59
CA SER A 41 13.95 -1.76 5.10
C SER A 41 12.87 -2.13 4.08
N LYS A 42 12.80 -3.40 3.66
CA LYS A 42 11.73 -4.00 2.85
C LYS A 42 11.42 -5.38 3.44
N ARG A 43 10.16 -5.64 3.77
CA ARG A 43 9.72 -6.88 4.44
C ARG A 43 8.51 -7.46 3.74
N LYS A 44 8.34 -8.78 3.83
CA LYS A 44 7.14 -9.47 3.35
C LYS A 44 5.94 -9.07 4.22
N ILE A 45 4.75 -9.06 3.62
CA ILE A 45 3.48 -8.84 4.35
C ILE A 45 3.33 -9.89 5.47
N SER A 46 3.69 -11.15 5.21
CA SER A 46 3.65 -12.22 6.21
C SER A 46 4.53 -11.92 7.43
N THR A 47 5.73 -11.36 7.23
CA THR A 47 6.61 -10.92 8.31
C THR A 47 5.99 -9.78 9.11
N LEU A 48 5.40 -8.79 8.41
CA LEU A 48 4.73 -7.66 9.05
C LEU A 48 3.52 -8.12 9.88
N ASN A 49 2.68 -8.99 9.34
CA ASN A 49 1.51 -9.53 10.02
C ASN A 49 1.91 -10.25 11.31
N LYS A 50 2.91 -11.14 11.26
CA LYS A 50 3.44 -11.82 12.46
C LYS A 50 3.94 -10.82 13.51
N SER A 51 4.64 -9.78 13.07
CA SER A 51 5.16 -8.76 13.98
C SER A 51 4.04 -7.95 14.64
N LEU A 52 3.00 -7.57 13.89
CA LEU A 52 1.86 -6.82 14.45
C LEU A 52 1.01 -7.70 15.37
N GLU A 53 0.77 -8.96 15.00
CA GLU A 53 0.06 -9.95 15.84
C GLU A 53 0.79 -10.18 17.17
N ALA A 54 2.11 -10.32 17.13
CA ALA A 54 2.94 -10.42 18.34
C ALA A 54 2.88 -9.16 19.23
N ASN A 55 2.50 -8.00 18.67
CA ASN A 55 2.26 -6.75 19.39
C ASN A 55 0.78 -6.57 19.81
N GLY A 56 -0.06 -7.61 19.68
CA GLY A 56 -1.45 -7.58 20.12
C GLY A 56 -2.44 -6.93 19.15
N VAL A 57 -2.04 -6.72 17.89
CA VAL A 57 -2.94 -6.20 16.85
C VAL A 57 -3.85 -7.30 16.32
N ASP A 58 -5.15 -7.03 16.23
CA ASP A 58 -6.07 -7.89 15.47
C ASP A 58 -5.83 -7.71 13.96
N ILE A 59 -5.04 -8.61 13.40
CA ILE A 59 -4.69 -8.62 11.98
C ILE A 59 -5.91 -8.86 11.09
N ASN A 60 -6.89 -9.64 11.55
CA ASN A 60 -8.10 -9.91 10.77
C ASN A 60 -8.98 -8.66 10.67
N GLU A 61 -9.08 -7.86 11.73
CA GLU A 61 -9.76 -6.56 11.67
C GLU A 61 -9.03 -5.58 10.75
N LEU A 62 -7.70 -5.49 10.84
CA LEU A 62 -6.90 -4.61 9.99
C LEU A 62 -7.07 -4.94 8.51
N TRP A 63 -6.95 -6.22 8.13
CA TRP A 63 -7.13 -6.64 6.73
C TRP A 63 -8.55 -6.43 6.23
N ARG A 64 -9.58 -6.65 7.06
CA ARG A 64 -10.96 -6.31 6.69
C ARG A 64 -11.15 -4.84 6.34
N LYS A 65 -10.49 -3.92 7.07
CA LYS A 65 -10.50 -2.48 6.75
C LYS A 65 -9.76 -2.16 5.45
N ILE A 66 -8.66 -2.87 5.17
CA ILE A 66 -7.90 -2.71 3.92
C ILE A 66 -8.70 -3.23 2.73
N ASP A 67 -9.32 -4.41 2.85
CA ASP A 67 -10.16 -5.02 1.81
C ASP A 67 -11.34 -4.10 1.46
N ASP A 68 -11.97 -3.50 2.47
CA ASP A 68 -13.06 -2.54 2.29
C ASP A 68 -12.62 -1.29 1.51
N ILE A 69 -11.40 -0.78 1.75
CA ILE A 69 -10.82 0.31 0.96
C ILE A 69 -10.63 -0.11 -0.50
N VAL A 70 -10.04 -1.28 -0.75
CA VAL A 70 -9.79 -1.79 -2.10
C VAL A 70 -11.09 -1.97 -2.88
N VAL A 71 -12.09 -2.62 -2.28
CA VAL A 71 -13.40 -2.84 -2.89
C VAL A 71 -14.08 -1.51 -3.22
N LYS A 72 -14.10 -0.56 -2.27
CA LYS A 72 -14.72 0.76 -2.50
C LYS A 72 -14.02 1.54 -3.61
N THR A 73 -12.70 1.44 -3.70
CA THR A 73 -11.91 2.12 -4.74
C THR A 73 -12.24 1.56 -6.12
N ILE A 74 -12.31 0.24 -6.26
CA ILE A 74 -12.71 -0.42 -7.53
C ILE A 74 -14.16 -0.06 -7.89
N LEU A 75 -15.08 -0.10 -6.91
CA LEU A 75 -16.48 0.27 -7.13
C LEU A 75 -16.64 1.72 -7.58
N ALA A 76 -15.82 2.64 -7.08
CA ALA A 76 -15.82 4.04 -7.52
C ALA A 76 -15.42 4.18 -9.00
N ALA A 77 -14.49 3.36 -9.49
CA ALA A 77 -14.06 3.34 -10.89
C ALA A 77 -14.98 2.51 -11.81
N TYR A 78 -15.78 1.60 -11.24
CA TYR A 78 -16.57 0.61 -11.99
C TYR A 78 -17.45 1.20 -13.10
N PRO A 79 -18.21 2.30 -12.92
CA PRO A 79 -19.06 2.83 -13.99
C PRO A 79 -18.28 3.23 -15.26
N ILE A 80 -17.10 3.83 -15.07
CA ILE A 80 -16.22 4.26 -16.15
C ILE A 80 -15.61 3.03 -16.82
N LEU A 81 -15.08 2.09 -16.03
CA LEU A 81 -14.50 0.85 -16.53
C LEU A 81 -15.52 0.03 -17.34
N LYS A 82 -16.74 -0.11 -16.84
CA LYS A 82 -17.83 -0.82 -17.51
C LYS A 82 -18.18 -0.18 -18.86
N HIS A 83 -18.29 1.14 -18.90
CA HIS A 83 -18.60 1.86 -20.14
C HIS A 83 -17.49 1.68 -21.19
N SER A 84 -16.23 1.86 -20.78
CA SER A 84 -15.07 1.64 -21.66
C SER A 84 -15.00 0.20 -22.15
N TYR A 85 -15.24 -0.77 -21.27
CA TYR A 85 -15.23 -2.19 -21.62
C TYR A 85 -16.29 -2.51 -22.69
N HIS A 86 -17.55 -2.09 -22.51
CA HIS A 86 -18.60 -2.35 -23.50
C HIS A 86 -18.36 -1.65 -24.83
N THR A 87 -17.72 -0.48 -24.81
CA THR A 87 -17.37 0.27 -26.03
C THR A 87 -16.25 -0.43 -26.81
N CYS A 88 -15.24 -0.95 -26.12
CA CYS A 88 -14.11 -1.64 -26.74
C CYS A 88 -14.43 -3.09 -27.13
N PHE A 89 -15.31 -3.77 -26.39
CA PHE A 89 -15.59 -5.20 -26.52
C PHE A 89 -17.10 -5.49 -26.67
N PRO A 90 -17.77 -4.95 -27.71
CA PRO A 90 -19.23 -5.05 -27.86
C PRO A 90 -19.74 -6.49 -28.13
N THR A 91 -18.89 -7.36 -28.67
CA THR A 91 -19.25 -8.74 -29.07
C THR A 91 -18.52 -9.81 -28.24
N HIS A 92 -17.95 -9.45 -27.10
CA HIS A 92 -17.15 -10.36 -26.28
C HIS A 92 -17.99 -10.92 -25.13
N ASP A 93 -18.56 -12.10 -25.32
CA ASP A 93 -19.56 -12.73 -24.44
C ASP A 93 -19.12 -14.08 -23.83
N LEU A 94 -18.15 -14.76 -24.44
CA LEU A 94 -17.70 -16.10 -24.02
C LEU A 94 -16.59 -16.09 -22.94
N THR A 95 -15.78 -15.05 -22.89
CA THR A 95 -14.65 -14.93 -21.94
C THR A 95 -14.49 -13.50 -21.43
N TYR A 96 -13.66 -13.27 -20.41
CA TYR A 96 -13.26 -11.92 -19.99
C TYR A 96 -12.14 -11.40 -20.89
N ALA A 97 -12.34 -10.24 -21.51
CA ALA A 97 -11.36 -9.67 -22.44
C ALA A 97 -10.16 -9.01 -21.73
N CYS A 98 -10.30 -8.64 -20.46
CA CYS A 98 -9.30 -7.89 -19.70
C CYS A 98 -9.18 -8.40 -18.27
N PHE A 99 -7.95 -8.34 -17.75
CA PHE A 99 -7.64 -8.43 -16.34
C PHE A 99 -6.50 -7.43 -16.05
N GLU A 100 -6.39 -6.99 -14.80
CA GLU A 100 -5.35 -6.07 -14.38
C GLU A 100 -4.89 -6.43 -12.96
N ILE A 101 -3.58 -6.29 -12.72
CA ILE A 101 -2.99 -6.44 -11.38
C ILE A 101 -2.65 -5.04 -10.90
N LEU A 102 -3.36 -4.58 -9.87
CA LEU A 102 -3.16 -3.27 -9.28
C LEU A 102 -2.26 -3.38 -8.05
N GLY A 103 -1.37 -2.40 -7.88
CA GLY A 103 -0.60 -2.19 -6.65
C GLY A 103 -1.24 -1.06 -5.86
N PHE A 104 -1.81 -1.38 -4.69
CA PHE A 104 -2.40 -0.40 -3.78
C PHE A 104 -1.39 0.02 -2.73
N ASP A 105 -1.19 1.32 -2.56
CA ASP A 105 -0.35 1.87 -1.51
C ASP A 105 -1.22 2.28 -0.31
N ILE A 106 -1.12 1.50 0.77
CA ILE A 106 -1.89 1.69 2.00
C ILE A 106 -0.98 2.17 3.13
N LEU A 107 -1.33 3.31 3.73
CA LEU A 107 -0.67 3.85 4.90
C LEU A 107 -1.51 3.59 6.17
N ILE A 108 -0.89 3.05 7.21
CA ILE A 108 -1.56 2.77 8.49
C ILE A 108 -1.10 3.81 9.52
N ASP A 109 -2.05 4.47 10.19
CA ASP A 109 -1.73 5.40 11.27
C ASP A 109 -1.49 4.70 12.62
N TRP A 110 -1.12 5.49 13.63
CA TRP A 110 -0.86 5.02 14.99
C TRP A 110 -2.10 4.44 15.72
N LYS A 111 -3.31 4.65 15.18
CA LYS A 111 -4.57 4.06 15.67
C LYS A 111 -4.99 2.84 14.85
N LEU A 112 -4.09 2.29 14.03
CA LEU A 112 -4.35 1.16 13.14
C LEU A 112 -5.46 1.43 12.11
N LYS A 113 -5.65 2.71 11.73
CA LYS A 113 -6.56 3.06 10.64
C LYS A 113 -5.78 3.08 9.31
N PRO A 114 -6.21 2.30 8.31
CA PRO A 114 -5.62 2.35 6.98
C PRO A 114 -6.16 3.53 6.16
N TYR A 115 -5.30 4.09 5.31
CA TYR A 115 -5.58 5.16 4.36
C TYR A 115 -5.04 4.76 2.98
N LEU A 116 -5.85 4.97 1.95
CA LEU A 116 -5.41 4.86 0.56
C LEU A 116 -4.51 6.04 0.19
N LEU A 117 -3.36 5.77 -0.41
CA LEU A 117 -2.49 6.78 -1.00
C LEU A 117 -2.65 6.84 -2.53
N GLU A 118 -2.43 5.69 -3.19
CA GLU A 118 -2.55 5.49 -4.64
C GLU A 118 -3.00 4.07 -4.97
#